data_AF-A0A7V8Y9Q3-F1
#
_entry.id   AF-A0A7V8Y9Q3-F1
#
_cell.length_a   1.000
_cell.length_b   1.000
_cell.length_c   1.000
_cell.angle_alpha   90.00
_cell.angle_beta   90.00
_cell.angle_gamma   90.00
#
_symmetry.space_group_name_H-M   'P 1'
#
loop_
_entity.id
_entity.type
_entity.pdbx_description
1 polymer ?
#
loop_
_entity_poly.entity_id
_entity_poly.type
_entity_poly.pdbx_seq_one_letter_code
_entity_poly.pdbx_strand_id
1 'polypeptide(L)'
;MKDIGIVGMPYAGKSTLFSALTRTGGVGGRSNQAVVDVPDDRLNVLAELEHSKKVVAAKVRFIDVPGGLTAQGIANFRQMDALCSVVGAYGGGADARKELNDLGAELLLSDLASIESGLAKAQKKA
;
A
#
# COMPACT_ATOMS: atom_id res chain seq x y z
N MET A 1 -10.86 -8.95 -5.31
CA MET A 1 -10.58 -7.65 -4.68
C MET A 1 -9.09 -7.46 -4.74
N LYS A 2 -8.61 -6.28 -5.13
CA LYS A 2 -7.18 -5.99 -5.26
C LYS A 2 -6.62 -5.45 -3.95
N ASP A 3 -5.46 -5.96 -3.56
CA ASP A 3 -4.78 -5.65 -2.30
C ASP A 3 -3.65 -4.66 -2.54
N ILE A 4 -3.72 -3.52 -1.87
CA ILE A 4 -2.75 -2.44 -1.97
C ILE A 4 -2.01 -2.30 -0.65
N GLY A 5 -0.70 -2.57 -0.64
CA GLY A 5 0.14 -2.40 0.53
C GLY A 5 0.57 -0.94 0.70
N ILE A 6 0.35 -0.36 1.88
CA ILE A 6 0.85 0.98 2.20
C ILE A 6 2.31 0.86 2.63
N VAL A 7 3.22 1.54 1.92
CA VAL A 7 4.66 1.51 2.14
C VAL A 7 5.20 2.94 2.24
N GLY A 8 6.35 3.13 2.88
CA GLY A 8 6.94 4.46 3.08
C GLY A 8 7.94 4.47 4.23
N MET A 9 8.79 5.50 4.26
CA MET A 9 9.82 5.65 5.28
C MET A 9 9.22 5.81 6.69
N PRO A 10 9.97 5.52 7.77
CA PRO A 10 9.53 5.83 9.13
C PRO A 10 9.05 7.28 9.21
N TYR A 11 7.93 7.51 9.90
CA TYR A 11 7.32 8.84 10.06
C TYR A 11 6.81 9.52 8.79
N ALA A 12 6.66 8.84 7.65
CA ALA A 12 6.08 9.39 6.41
C ALA A 12 4.56 9.71 6.49
N GLY A 13 3.88 9.34 7.58
CA GLY A 13 2.42 9.53 7.73
C GLY A 13 1.55 8.33 7.31
N LYS A 14 2.13 7.15 7.10
CA LYS A 14 1.41 5.90 6.73
C LYS A 14 0.20 5.60 7.61
N SER A 15 0.39 5.55 8.94
CA SER A 15 -0.68 5.22 9.88
C SER A 15 -1.77 6.29 9.93
N THR A 16 -1.41 7.56 9.70
CA THR A 16 -2.37 8.66 9.54
C THR A 16 -3.24 8.45 8.30
N LEU A 17 -2.62 8.14 7.16
CA LEU A 17 -3.36 7.82 5.93
C LEU A 17 -4.28 6.61 6.11
N PHE A 18 -3.78 5.53 6.72
CA PHE A 18 -4.58 4.33 6.98
C PHE A 18 -5.77 4.62 7.90
N SER A 19 -5.57 5.42 8.95
CA SER A 19 -6.64 5.84 9.86
C SER A 19 -7.70 6.69 9.14
N ALA A 20 -7.27 7.55 8.23
CA ALA A 20 -8.18 8.34 7.40
C ALA A 20 -9.03 7.46 6.47
N LEU A 21 -8.42 6.44 5.84
CA LEU A 21 -9.11 5.50 4.95
C LEU A 21 -10.13 4.61 5.68
N THR A 22 -9.81 4.20 6.90
CA THR A 22 -10.67 3.33 7.72
C THR A 22 -11.83 4.07 8.39
N ARG A 23 -11.80 5.41 8.44
CA ARG A 23 -12.75 6.26 9.18
C ARG A 23 -12.93 5.83 10.65
N THR A 24 -12.02 5.02 11.18
CA THR A 24 -11.97 4.66 12.59
C THR A 24 -11.35 5.83 13.33
N GLY A 25 -12.20 6.78 13.74
CA GLY A 25 -11.98 7.47 15.01
C GLY A 25 -11.74 6.37 16.05
N GLY A 26 -10.61 6.44 16.75
CA GLY A 26 -10.03 5.31 17.45
C GLY A 26 -11.01 4.44 18.25
N VAL A 27 -10.57 3.18 18.43
CA VAL A 27 -11.14 2.09 19.26
C VAL A 27 -11.66 0.91 18.43
N GLY A 28 -10.95 -0.22 18.56
CA GLY A 28 -11.61 -1.52 18.54
C GLY A 28 -11.54 -2.34 17.25
N GLY A 29 -10.33 -2.64 16.77
CA GLY A 29 -10.11 -3.71 15.79
C GLY A 29 -8.81 -3.52 15.03
N ARG A 30 -7.75 -4.21 15.43
CA ARG A 30 -6.44 -4.22 14.72
C ARG A 30 -6.54 -5.04 13.43
N SER A 31 -7.50 -4.73 12.56
CA SER A 31 -7.41 -5.18 11.17
C SER A 31 -6.52 -4.17 10.45
N ASN A 32 -5.32 -4.58 10.09
CA ASN A 32 -4.43 -3.80 9.24
C ASN A 32 -4.93 -3.76 7.78
N GLN A 33 -6.26 -3.76 7.59
CA GLN A 33 -6.94 -3.82 6.30
C GLN A 33 -8.08 -2.80 6.32
N ALA A 34 -8.20 -2.04 5.23
CA ALA A 34 -9.25 -1.07 5.01
C ALA A 34 -9.89 -1.32 3.65
N VAL A 35 -11.19 -1.61 3.61
CA VAL A 35 -11.92 -1.78 2.34
C VAL A 35 -12.61 -0.46 2.02
N VAL A 36 -12.28 0.11 0.87
CA VAL A 36 -12.74 1.43 0.44
C VAL A 36 -13.46 1.29 -0.90
N ASP A 37 -14.60 1.96 -1.03
CA ASP A 37 -15.35 2.05 -2.28
C ASP A 37 -14.63 3.01 -3.24
N VAL A 38 -14.50 2.61 -4.51
CA VAL A 38 -13.90 3.45 -5.55
C VAL A 38 -14.89 4.56 -5.92
N PRO A 39 -14.51 5.84 -5.78
CA PRO A 39 -15.38 6.95 -6.20
C PRO A 39 -15.49 6.96 -7.73
N ASP A 40 -16.71 6.77 -8.25
CA ASP A 40 -17.00 6.75 -9.67
C ASP A 40 -18.37 7.37 -9.95
N ASP A 41 -18.36 8.62 -10.41
CA ASP A 41 -19.58 9.40 -10.69
C ASP A 41 -20.43 8.79 -11.80
N ARG A 42 -19.84 7.96 -12.67
CA ARG A 42 -20.58 7.27 -13.74
C ARG A 42 -21.62 6.30 -13.18
N LEU A 43 -21.37 5.73 -12.01
CA LEU A 43 -22.33 4.84 -11.36
C LEU A 43 -23.61 5.57 -10.97
N ASN A 44 -23.51 6.84 -10.56
CA ASN A 44 -24.68 7.66 -10.22
C ASN A 44 -25.50 7.98 -11.46
N VAL A 45 -24.83 8.36 -12.56
CA VAL A 45 -25.50 8.60 -13.85
C VAL A 45 -26.25 7.36 -14.33
N LEU A 46 -25.61 6.18 -14.27
CA LEU A 46 -26.25 4.92 -14.66
C LEU A 46 -27.43 4.55 -13.76
N ALA A 47 -27.30 4.78 -12.45
CA ALA A 47 -28.36 4.51 -11.49
C ALA A 47 -29.58 5.42 -11.69
N GLU A 48 -29.36 6.69 -12.06
CA GLU A 48 -30.44 7.61 -12.42
C GLU A 48 -31.15 7.21 -13.71
N LEU A 49 -30.40 6.81 -14.74
CA LEU A 49 -30.94 6.39 -16.04
C LEU A 49 -31.75 5.08 -15.96
N GLU A 50 -31.31 4.13 -15.14
CA GLU A 50 -31.96 2.82 -14.99
C GLU A 50 -32.97 2.79 -13.84
N HIS A 51 -33.01 3.83 -13.01
CA HIS A 51 -33.79 3.86 -11.76
C HIS A 51 -33.40 2.76 -10.77
N SER A 52 -32.10 2.49 -10.67
CA SER A 52 -31.56 1.47 -9.79
C SER A 52 -31.85 1.79 -8.32
N LYS A 53 -32.39 0.81 -7.56
CA LYS A 53 -32.64 0.97 -6.11
C LYS A 53 -31.37 1.06 -5.26
N LYS A 54 -30.23 0.63 -5.81
CA LYS A 54 -28.96 0.54 -5.09
C LYS A 54 -27.79 0.69 -6.05
N VAL A 55 -26.82 1.51 -5.65
CA VAL A 55 -25.52 1.62 -6.32
C VAL A 55 -24.51 0.73 -5.58
N VAL A 56 -23.76 -0.08 -6.32
CA VAL A 56 -22.69 -0.92 -5.77
C VAL A 56 -21.38 -0.53 -6.43
N ALA A 57 -20.51 0.14 -5.65
CA ALA A 57 -19.20 0.53 -6.12
C ALA A 57 -18.22 -0.65 -6.19
N ALA A 58 -17.22 -0.54 -7.06
CA ALA A 58 -16.04 -1.39 -6.99
C ALA A 58 -15.30 -1.13 -5.68
N LYS A 59 -14.59 -2.15 -5.16
CA LYS A 59 -13.91 -2.09 -3.87
C LYS A 59 -12.42 -2.37 -4.01
N VAL A 60 -11.63 -1.61 -3.25
CA VAL A 60 -10.18 -1.80 -3.11
C VAL A 60 -9.86 -2.04 -1.64
N ARG A 61 -8.90 -2.92 -1.35
CA ARG A 61 -8.44 -3.18 0.01
C ARG A 61 -7.04 -2.62 0.21
N PHE A 62 -6.90 -1.65 1.10
CA PHE A 62 -5.62 -1.14 1.56
C PHE A 62 -5.14 -1.92 2.77
N ILE A 63 -3.85 -2.22 2.83
CA ILE A 63 -3.23 -3.02 3.90
C ILE A 63 -2.08 -2.22 4.52
N ASP A 64 -2.14 -1.98 5.83
CA ASP A 64 -1.02 -1.41 6.59
C ASP A 64 -0.06 -2.54 6.98
N VAL A 65 1.03 -2.69 6.23
CA VAL A 65 1.90 -3.88 6.36
C VAL A 65 2.77 -3.79 7.62
N PRO A 66 2.64 -4.74 8.57
CA PRO A 66 3.52 -4.79 9.74
C PRO A 66 4.97 -4.99 9.34
N GLY A 67 5.89 -4.36 10.07
CA GLY A 67 7.32 -4.54 9.88
C GLY A 67 7.95 -3.67 8.81
N GLY A 68 7.19 -2.85 8.06
CA GLY A 68 7.75 -1.86 7.13
C GLY A 68 8.76 -2.47 6.15
N LEU A 69 9.95 -1.89 6.03
CA LEU A 69 11.00 -2.33 5.11
C LEU A 69 11.89 -3.46 5.66
N THR A 70 11.51 -4.11 6.76
CA THR A 70 12.21 -5.32 7.24
C THR A 70 11.98 -6.50 6.29
N ALA A 71 12.81 -7.54 6.36
CA ALA A 71 12.65 -8.75 5.54
C ALA A 71 11.23 -9.37 5.63
N GLN A 72 10.63 -9.37 6.82
CA GLN A 72 9.25 -9.84 7.01
C GLN A 72 8.24 -8.92 6.31
N GLY A 73 8.43 -7.61 6.41
CA GLY A 73 7.57 -6.63 5.74
C GLY A 73 7.67 -6.70 4.22
N ILE A 74 8.89 -6.85 3.66
CA ILE A 74 9.09 -7.08 2.22
C ILE A 74 8.39 -8.37 1.76
N ALA A 75 8.50 -9.45 2.53
CA ALA A 75 7.80 -10.70 2.21
C ALA A 75 6.28 -10.50 2.14
N ASN A 76 5.72 -9.66 3.01
CA ASN A 76 4.30 -9.30 2.99
C ASN A 76 3.96 -8.39 1.79
N PHE A 77 4.81 -7.41 1.45
CA PHE A 77 4.60 -6.53 0.29
C PHE A 77 4.58 -7.30 -1.04
N ARG A 78 5.35 -8.39 -1.15
CA ARG A 78 5.33 -9.27 -2.34
C ARG A 78 4.01 -10.00 -2.57
N GLN A 79 3.15 -10.07 -1.55
CA GLN A 79 1.81 -10.66 -1.68
C GLN A 79 0.77 -9.63 -2.15
N MET A 80 1.13 -8.35 -2.24
CA MET A 80 0.23 -7.28 -2.65
C MET A 80 0.14 -7.18 -4.17
N ASP A 81 -1.01 -6.75 -4.69
CA ASP A 81 -1.18 -6.47 -6.12
C ASP A 81 -0.52 -5.14 -6.52
N ALA A 82 -0.44 -4.18 -5.59
CA ALA A 82 0.18 -2.88 -5.80
C ALA A 82 0.72 -2.29 -4.50
N LEU A 83 1.63 -1.32 -4.62
CA LEU A 83 2.15 -0.55 -3.50
C LEU A 83 1.66 0.90 -3.55
N CYS A 84 1.17 1.40 -2.42
CA CYS A 84 0.88 2.81 -2.20
C CYS A 84 2.05 3.42 -1.41
N SER A 85 2.93 4.11 -2.13
CA SER A 85 4.11 4.76 -1.55
C SER A 85 3.73 6.10 -0.92
N VAL A 86 3.77 6.16 0.41
CA VAL A 86 3.55 7.37 1.20
C VAL A 86 4.89 8.04 1.45
N VAL A 87 4.96 9.31 1.09
CA VAL A 87 6.18 10.13 1.15
C VAL A 87 5.88 11.38 1.99
N GLY A 88 6.71 11.63 3.00
CA GLY A 88 6.64 12.84 3.80
C GLY A 88 6.96 14.09 2.98
N ALA A 89 6.00 15.00 2.88
CA ALA A 89 6.16 16.29 2.20
C ALA A 89 5.72 17.46 3.10
N TYR A 90 5.93 17.34 4.41
CA TYR A 90 5.49 18.30 5.41
C TYR A 90 6.62 18.70 6.37
N GLY A 91 6.58 19.95 6.85
CA GLY A 91 7.60 20.52 7.74
C GLY A 91 8.75 21.22 7.00
N GLY A 92 9.45 22.11 7.71
CA GLY A 92 10.61 22.82 7.16
C GLY A 92 11.79 21.86 6.98
N GLY A 93 12.20 21.62 5.74
CA GLY A 93 13.29 20.70 5.41
C GLY A 93 12.85 19.34 4.84
N ALA A 94 11.55 19.13 4.60
CA ALA A 94 11.08 17.94 3.90
C ALA A 94 11.54 17.93 2.44
N ASP A 95 12.12 16.81 1.99
CA ASP A 95 12.45 16.56 0.60
C ASP A 95 11.78 15.25 0.16
N ALA A 96 10.58 15.39 -0.39
CA ALA A 96 9.78 14.27 -0.84
C ALA A 96 10.46 13.49 -1.97
N ARG A 97 11.27 14.15 -2.82
CA ARG A 97 11.98 13.46 -3.89
C ARG A 97 13.08 12.58 -3.30
N LYS A 98 13.83 13.10 -2.34
CA LYS A 98 14.83 12.30 -1.62
C LYS A 98 14.18 11.11 -0.92
N GLU A 99 13.09 11.32 -0.20
CA GLU A 99 12.43 10.24 0.54
C GLU A 99 11.84 9.16 -0.39
N LEU A 100 11.30 9.55 -1.55
CA LEU A 100 10.88 8.60 -2.59
C LEU A 100 12.07 7.80 -3.16
N ASN A 101 13.21 8.46 -3.39
CA ASN A 101 14.43 7.80 -3.87
C ASN A 101 14.98 6.83 -2.83
N ASP A 102 15.01 7.23 -1.55
CA ASP A 102 15.46 6.39 -0.44
C ASP A 102 14.57 5.13 -0.34
N LEU A 103 13.24 5.29 -0.40
CA LEU A 103 12.31 4.18 -0.43
C LEU A 103 12.55 3.26 -1.64
N GLY A 104 12.76 3.83 -2.83
CA GLY A 104 13.07 3.06 -4.03
C GLY A 104 14.36 2.27 -3.90
N ALA A 105 15.40 2.86 -3.31
CA ALA A 105 16.68 2.21 -3.07
C ALA A 105 16.55 1.00 -2.13
N GLU A 106 15.79 1.11 -1.04
CA GLU A 106 15.51 0.01 -0.10
C GLU A 106 14.81 -1.18 -0.79
N LEU A 107 13.83 -0.90 -1.65
CA LEU A 107 13.13 -1.94 -2.41
C LEU A 107 14.06 -2.63 -3.42
N LEU A 108 14.87 -1.84 -4.15
CA LEU A 108 15.85 -2.38 -5.11
C LEU A 108 16.92 -3.23 -4.43
N LEU A 109 17.43 -2.81 -3.28
CA LEU A 109 18.39 -3.58 -2.49
C LEU A 109 17.78 -4.90 -2.01
N SER A 110 16.51 -4.90 -1.61
CA SER A 110 15.81 -6.12 -1.20
C SER A 110 15.63 -7.13 -2.32
N ASP A 111 15.32 -6.63 -3.52
CA ASP A 111 15.21 -7.46 -4.72
C ASP A 111 16.57 -7.98 -5.16
N LEU A 112 17.62 -7.15 -5.13
CA LEU A 112 18.99 -7.58 -5.42
C LEU A 112 19.41 -8.74 -4.50
N ALA A 113 19.23 -8.61 -3.19
CA ALA A 113 19.58 -9.67 -2.24
C ALA A 113 18.80 -10.97 -2.52
N SER A 114 17.56 -10.86 -2.98
CA SER A 114 16.72 -12.00 -3.32
C SER A 114 17.18 -12.68 -4.62
N ILE A 115 17.58 -11.89 -5.62
CA ILE A 115 18.15 -12.36 -6.88
C ILE A 115 19.47 -13.06 -6.63
N GLU A 116 20.38 -12.49 -5.84
CA GLU A 116 21.68 -13.08 -5.50
C GLU A 116 21.51 -14.43 -4.79
N SER A 117 20.59 -14.51 -3.82
CA SER A 117 20.26 -15.77 -3.14
C SER A 117 19.70 -16.82 -4.11
N GLY A 118 18.84 -16.40 -5.05
CA GLY A 118 18.29 -17.25 -6.09
C GLY A 118 19.35 -17.78 -7.05
N LEU A 119 20.25 -16.90 -7.50
CA LEU A 119 21.35 -17.22 -8.41
C LEU A 119 22.30 -18.25 -7.81
N ALA A 120 22.72 -18.05 -6.55
CA ALA A 120 23.61 -18.99 -5.86
C ALA A 120 22.99 -20.40 -5.72
N LYS A 121 21.66 -20.48 -5.52
CA LYS A 121 20.94 -21.77 -5.48
C LYS A 121 20.81 -22.42 -6.86
N ALA A 122 20.60 -21.62 -7.90
CA ALA A 122 20.51 -22.12 -9.27
C ALA A 122 21.86 -22.68 -9.74
N GLN A 123 22.96 -21.99 -9.45
CA GLN A 123 24.32 -22.44 -9.78
C GLN A 123 24.68 -23.77 -9.11
N LYS A 124 24.25 -24.00 -7.87
CA LYS A 124 24.47 -25.29 -7.18
C LYS A 124 23.70 -26.46 -7.76
N LYS A 125 22.65 -26.20 -8.54
CA LYS A 125 21.78 -27.23 -9.15
C LYS A 125 22.17 -27.57 -10.59
N ALA A 126 22.99 -26.74 -11.22
CA ALA A 126 23.58 -26.98 -12.53
C ALA A 126 24.86 -27.83 -12.37
#